data_AF-A0AAF1B1D7-F1
#
_entry.id   AF-A0AAF1B1D7-F1
#
_cell.length_a   1.000
_cell.length_b   1.000
_cell.length_c   1.000
_cell.angle_alpha   90.00
_cell.angle_beta   90.00
_cell.angle_gamma   90.00
#
_symmetry.space_group_name_H-M   'P 1'
#
loop_
_entity.id
_entity.type
_entity.pdbx_description
1 polymer ?
#
loop_
_entity_poly.entity_id
_entity_poly.type
_entity_poly.pdbx_seq_one_letter_code
_entity_poly.pdbx_strand_id
1 'polypeptide(L)'
;MWVESSDEWICLMGSKMQLKFDKYWDECNKLLTVAVILDPRYKMAIVSYAYKGVYDLQADFYILEIREFLSKIFKEYSDKYEKSSGLVDSSRLGSGLGGSSISGEWLGGFQDFVASSNLGEQARKSELDEYLKEGLFPMDNDSEFDILNWWKLNGPKFPILARMAQDILAIPTSSVASESSFSKCRRVITDTRSSLQSESVETLMCVKDWLPDIRDGTGPTDQSEDIAEDDLSYGEWDMEF
;
A
#
# COMPACT_ATOMS: atom_id res chain seq x y z
N MET A 1 -26.31 13.60 8.71
CA MET A 1 -25.56 13.20 7.50
C MET A 1 -25.83 14.23 6.38
N TRP A 2 -24.94 14.50 5.42
CA TRP A 2 -25.20 15.52 4.36
C TRP A 2 -26.45 15.22 3.52
N VAL A 3 -26.81 13.94 3.45
CA VAL A 3 -28.02 13.40 2.81
C VAL A 3 -29.31 13.72 3.59
N GLU A 4 -29.20 14.13 4.85
CA GLU A 4 -30.33 14.54 5.70
C GLU A 4 -30.38 16.06 5.85
N SER A 5 -29.62 16.79 5.02
CA SER A 5 -29.60 18.26 5.07
C SER A 5 -30.97 18.82 4.71
N SER A 6 -31.35 19.91 5.39
CA SER A 6 -32.57 20.66 5.08
C SER A 6 -32.46 21.45 3.76
N ASP A 7 -31.24 21.66 3.28
CA ASP A 7 -30.96 22.30 1.99
C ASP A 7 -31.00 21.26 0.87
N GLU A 8 -31.88 21.48 -0.12
CA GLU A 8 -32.12 20.58 -1.24
C GLU A 8 -30.86 20.36 -2.10
N TRP A 9 -30.05 21.40 -2.30
CA TRP A 9 -28.83 21.30 -3.10
C TRP A 9 -27.76 20.49 -2.39
N ILE A 10 -27.60 20.72 -1.07
CA ILE A 10 -26.66 19.97 -0.23
C ILE A 10 -27.09 18.50 -0.12
N CYS A 11 -28.38 18.24 0.03
CA CYS A 11 -28.94 16.89 0.07
C CYS A 11 -28.71 16.15 -1.26
N LEU A 12 -28.96 16.81 -2.39
CA LEU A 12 -28.73 16.25 -3.72
C LEU A 12 -27.25 15.92 -3.95
N MET A 13 -26.35 16.84 -3.57
CA MET A 13 -24.91 16.62 -3.67
C MET A 13 -24.46 15.48 -2.76
N GLY A 14 -24.89 15.48 -1.50
CA GLY A 14 -24.60 14.41 -0.54
C GLY A 14 -25.05 13.04 -1.04
N SER A 15 -26.24 12.95 -1.63
CA SER A 15 -26.77 11.72 -2.22
C SER A 15 -25.90 11.22 -3.37
N LYS A 16 -25.49 12.11 -4.29
CA LYS A 16 -24.59 11.76 -5.39
C LYS A 16 -23.22 11.32 -4.90
N MET A 17 -22.69 11.96 -3.86
CA MET A 17 -21.41 11.58 -3.25
C MET A 17 -21.49 10.22 -2.55
N GLN A 18 -22.60 9.93 -1.85
CA GLN A 18 -22.82 8.64 -1.20
C GLN A 18 -22.85 7.50 -2.20
N LEU A 19 -23.58 7.64 -3.32
CA LEU A 19 -23.60 6.62 -4.38
C LEU A 19 -22.21 6.29 -4.93
N LYS A 20 -21.36 7.33 -5.09
CA LYS A 20 -19.97 7.12 -5.49
C LYS A 20 -19.19 6.39 -4.40
N PHE A 21 -19.33 6.82 -3.14
CA PHE A 21 -18.67 6.19 -2.01
C PHE A 21 -19.02 4.71 -1.90
N ASP A 22 -20.30 4.35 -1.93
CA ASP A 22 -20.76 2.96 -1.78
C ASP A 22 -20.17 2.06 -2.88
N LYS A 23 -20.11 2.56 -4.13
CA LYS A 23 -19.47 1.87 -5.24
C LYS A 23 -17.99 1.58 -4.97
N TYR A 24 -17.21 2.59 -4.58
CA TYR A 24 -15.79 2.42 -4.28
C TYR A 24 -15.54 1.57 -3.03
N TRP A 25 -16.41 1.72 -2.04
CA TRP A 25 -16.35 0.95 -0.80
C TRP A 25 -16.52 -0.53 -1.09
N ASP A 26 -17.50 -0.93 -1.87
CA ASP A 26 -17.70 -2.35 -2.23
C ASP A 26 -16.51 -2.96 -2.99
N GLU A 27 -15.83 -2.17 -3.82
CA GLU A 27 -14.66 -2.61 -4.59
C GLU A 27 -13.38 -2.73 -3.72
N CYS A 28 -13.12 -1.76 -2.83
CA CYS A 28 -11.84 -1.64 -2.13
C CYS A 28 -11.86 -2.07 -0.65
N ASN A 29 -13.03 -2.18 -0.02
CA ASN A 29 -13.17 -2.40 1.43
C ASN A 29 -12.40 -3.63 1.93
N LYS A 30 -12.46 -4.74 1.20
CA LYS A 30 -11.74 -5.98 1.60
C LYS A 30 -10.24 -5.77 1.65
N LEU A 31 -9.67 -5.07 0.67
CA LEU A 31 -8.23 -4.81 0.60
C LEU A 31 -7.78 -3.80 1.65
N LEU A 32 -8.57 -2.74 1.87
CA LEU A 32 -8.35 -1.78 2.96
C LEU A 32 -8.39 -2.47 4.32
N THR A 33 -9.33 -3.40 4.51
CA THR A 33 -9.43 -4.18 5.75
C THR A 33 -8.18 -5.06 5.94
N VAL A 34 -7.68 -5.68 4.88
CA VAL A 34 -6.42 -6.44 4.93
C VAL A 34 -5.23 -5.53 5.30
N ALA A 35 -5.15 -4.32 4.73
CA ALA A 35 -4.13 -3.34 5.08
C ALA A 35 -4.14 -3.00 6.58
N VAL A 36 -5.33 -2.81 7.15
CA VAL A 36 -5.52 -2.56 8.58
C VAL A 36 -5.15 -3.78 9.43
N ILE A 37 -5.44 -5.00 8.97
CA ILE A 37 -5.03 -6.24 9.67
C ILE A 37 -3.50 -6.38 9.67
N LEU A 38 -2.83 -5.93 8.62
CA LEU A 38 -1.36 -5.93 8.52
C LEU A 38 -0.71 -4.83 9.37
N ASP A 39 -1.48 -3.94 9.99
CA ASP A 39 -0.94 -3.08 11.03
C ASP A 39 -0.90 -3.85 12.37
N PRO A 40 0.29 -4.05 12.96
CA PRO A 40 0.46 -4.84 14.17
C PRO A 40 -0.22 -4.21 15.40
N ARG A 41 -0.59 -2.93 15.35
CA ARG A 41 -1.33 -2.23 16.42
C ARG A 41 -2.81 -2.57 16.42
N TYR A 42 -3.36 -3.01 15.29
CA TYR A 42 -4.80 -3.19 15.12
C TYR A 42 -5.21 -4.64 14.87
N LYS A 43 -4.53 -5.34 13.95
CA LYS A 43 -4.81 -6.74 13.56
C LYS A 43 -6.32 -7.02 13.37
N MET A 44 -6.78 -8.21 13.73
CA MET A 44 -8.20 -8.58 13.68
C MET A 44 -9.07 -7.92 14.77
N ALA A 45 -8.45 -7.31 15.79
CA ALA A 45 -9.17 -6.71 16.90
C ALA A 45 -10.01 -5.51 16.46
N ILE A 46 -9.42 -4.62 15.64
CA ILE A 46 -10.16 -3.46 15.12
C ILE A 46 -11.28 -3.86 14.16
N VAL A 47 -11.05 -4.90 13.34
CA VAL A 47 -12.05 -5.38 12.37
C VAL A 47 -13.25 -5.93 13.14
N SER A 48 -13.00 -6.74 14.16
CA SER A 48 -14.04 -7.29 15.01
C SER A 48 -14.83 -6.18 15.74
N TYR A 49 -14.15 -5.13 16.18
CA TYR A 49 -14.79 -3.98 16.83
C TYR A 49 -15.63 -3.15 15.85
N ALA A 50 -15.04 -2.75 14.72
CA ALA A 50 -15.67 -1.90 13.71
C ALA A 50 -16.87 -2.60 13.05
N TYR A 51 -16.73 -3.88 12.67
CA TYR A 51 -17.78 -4.61 11.98
C TYR A 51 -18.97 -4.90 12.89
N LYS A 52 -18.74 -5.10 14.20
CA LYS A 52 -19.84 -5.17 15.18
C LYS A 52 -20.59 -3.86 15.30
N GLY A 53 -19.90 -2.73 15.19
CA GLY A 53 -20.54 -1.41 15.19
C GLY A 53 -21.36 -1.11 13.94
N VAL A 54 -20.91 -1.59 12.77
CA VAL A 54 -21.54 -1.27 11.48
C VAL A 54 -22.62 -2.29 11.08
N TYR A 55 -22.36 -3.59 11.27
CA TYR A 55 -23.18 -4.68 10.77
C TYR A 55 -23.92 -5.47 11.85
N ASP A 56 -23.70 -5.15 13.14
CA ASP A 56 -24.37 -5.74 14.29
C ASP A 56 -24.42 -7.30 14.22
N LEU A 57 -25.60 -7.88 13.95
CA LEU A 57 -25.81 -9.33 13.88
C LEU A 57 -25.10 -10.01 12.70
N GLN A 58 -24.84 -9.31 11.60
CA GLN A 58 -24.13 -9.85 10.44
C GLN A 58 -22.61 -9.75 10.55
N ALA A 59 -22.08 -9.11 11.61
CA ALA A 59 -20.65 -8.85 11.75
C ALA A 59 -19.80 -10.13 11.65
N ASP A 60 -20.22 -11.22 12.30
CA ASP A 60 -19.46 -12.47 12.33
C ASP A 60 -19.32 -13.09 10.92
N PHE A 61 -20.34 -12.96 10.07
CA PHE A 61 -20.28 -13.44 8.69
C PHE A 61 -19.20 -12.71 7.89
N TYR A 62 -19.19 -11.38 7.97
CA TYR A 62 -18.20 -10.56 7.27
C TYR A 62 -16.78 -10.73 7.83
N ILE A 63 -16.63 -10.90 9.15
CA ILE A 63 -15.32 -11.18 9.77
C ILE A 63 -14.75 -12.51 9.26
N LEU A 64 -15.60 -13.54 9.11
CA LEU A 64 -15.20 -14.81 8.52
C LEU A 64 -14.81 -14.66 7.04
N GLU A 65 -15.60 -13.92 6.27
CA GLU A 65 -15.31 -13.64 4.86
C GLU A 65 -13.95 -12.94 4.70
N ILE A 66 -13.65 -11.95 5.54
CA ILE A 66 -12.34 -11.26 5.55
C ILE A 66 -11.21 -12.22 5.91
N ARG A 67 -11.42 -13.11 6.89
CA ARG A 67 -10.40 -14.08 7.29
C ARG A 67 -10.09 -15.08 6.17
N GLU A 68 -11.11 -15.54 5.45
CA GLU A 68 -10.94 -16.39 4.26
C GLU A 68 -10.22 -15.64 3.14
N PHE A 69 -10.60 -14.38 2.90
CA PHE A 69 -9.94 -13.53 1.91
C PHE A 69 -8.46 -13.28 2.23
N LEU A 70 -8.13 -12.96 3.49
CA LEU A 70 -6.76 -12.81 3.97
C LEU A 70 -5.95 -14.10 3.77
N SER A 71 -6.54 -15.25 4.12
CA SER A 71 -5.91 -16.56 3.94
C SER A 71 -5.66 -16.88 2.47
N LYS A 72 -6.58 -16.49 1.58
CA LYS A 72 -6.44 -16.64 0.13
C LYS A 72 -5.28 -15.82 -0.42
N ILE A 73 -5.18 -14.54 -0.06
CA ILE A 73 -4.08 -13.66 -0.49
C ILE A 73 -2.76 -14.21 0.05
N PHE A 74 -2.69 -14.52 1.34
CA PHE A 74 -1.48 -15.08 1.95
C PHE A 74 -0.99 -16.33 1.21
N LYS A 75 -1.90 -17.25 0.87
CA LYS A 75 -1.58 -18.44 0.09
C LYS A 75 -1.02 -18.08 -1.29
N GLU A 76 -1.60 -17.11 -1.98
CA GLU A 76 -1.09 -16.67 -3.28
C GLU A 76 0.35 -16.14 -3.19
N TYR A 77 0.67 -15.37 -2.15
CA TYR A 77 2.04 -14.90 -1.89
C TYR A 77 2.99 -16.05 -1.53
N SER A 78 2.52 -17.02 -0.74
CA SER A 78 3.29 -18.23 -0.42
C SER A 78 3.63 -19.03 -1.69
N ASP A 79 2.65 -19.28 -2.55
CA ASP A 79 2.81 -20.04 -3.80
C ASP A 79 3.76 -19.31 -4.78
N LYS A 80 3.68 -17.97 -4.85
CA LYS A 80 4.62 -17.15 -5.65
C LYS A 80 6.04 -17.27 -5.11
N TYR A 81 6.20 -17.28 -3.79
CA TYR A 81 7.51 -17.38 -3.17
C TYR A 81 8.19 -18.74 -3.42
N GLU A 82 7.45 -19.84 -3.33
CA GLU A 82 7.97 -21.19 -3.60
C GLU A 82 8.54 -21.32 -5.02
N LYS A 83 7.84 -20.76 -6.01
CA LYS A 83 8.30 -20.73 -7.40
C LYS A 83 9.58 -19.91 -7.59
N SER A 84 9.75 -18.83 -6.82
CA SER A 84 10.96 -18.00 -6.86
C SER A 84 12.15 -18.63 -6.13
N SER A 85 11.90 -19.37 -5.04
CA SER A 85 12.94 -20.04 -4.25
C SER A 85 13.45 -21.33 -4.89
N GLY A 86 12.71 -21.93 -5.83
CA GLY A 86 13.16 -23.09 -6.61
C GLY A 86 14.17 -22.76 -7.72
N LEU A 87 14.50 -21.48 -7.92
CA LEU A 87 15.43 -20.97 -8.94
C LEU A 87 16.76 -20.47 -8.35
N VAL A 88 17.16 -20.97 -7.18
CA VAL A 88 18.52 -20.73 -6.67
C VAL A 88 19.51 -21.49 -7.55
N ASP A 89 20.08 -20.69 -8.44
CA ASP A 89 21.20 -20.91 -9.34
C ASP A 89 22.25 -21.92 -8.82
N SER A 90 22.23 -23.12 -9.40
CA SER A 90 23.26 -24.17 -9.22
C SER A 90 24.53 -23.87 -10.04
N SER A 91 24.92 -22.60 -10.15
CA SER A 91 26.12 -22.20 -10.89
C SER A 91 26.97 -21.16 -10.15
N ARG A 92 27.44 -21.53 -8.95
CA ARG A 92 28.64 -20.92 -8.36
C ARG A 92 29.67 -21.96 -7.94
N LEU A 93 30.17 -22.72 -8.93
CA LEU A 93 31.48 -23.35 -8.83
C LEU A 93 32.52 -22.38 -9.41
N GLY A 94 33.02 -21.51 -8.55
CA GLY A 94 34.15 -20.63 -8.81
C GLY A 94 35.18 -20.81 -7.69
N SER A 95 36.15 -21.70 -7.94
CA SER A 95 37.31 -21.96 -7.09
C SER A 95 38.13 -20.69 -6.83
N GLY A 96 38.47 -20.43 -5.57
CA GLY A 96 39.38 -19.36 -5.16
C GLY A 96 39.66 -19.39 -3.66
N LEU A 97 40.89 -19.78 -3.32
CA LEU A 97 41.41 -20.07 -1.98
C LEU A 97 41.38 -18.87 -1.00
N GLY A 98 41.19 -19.16 0.29
CA GLY A 98 41.84 -18.42 1.38
C GLY A 98 40.90 -17.84 2.45
N GLY A 99 40.74 -18.56 3.57
CA GLY A 99 40.16 -18.01 4.79
C GLY A 99 39.43 -19.06 5.63
N SER A 100 40.08 -19.57 6.67
CA SER A 100 39.47 -20.49 7.62
C SER A 100 38.34 -19.77 8.37
N SER A 101 37.09 -20.19 8.14
CA SER A 101 35.98 -19.92 9.05
C SER A 101 34.99 -21.07 8.99
N ILE A 102 35.29 -22.10 9.80
CA ILE A 102 34.48 -23.31 10.03
C ILE A 102 33.03 -23.03 10.47
N SER A 103 32.68 -21.76 10.75
CA SER A 103 31.33 -21.34 11.14
C SER A 103 30.38 -21.12 9.96
N GLY A 104 30.89 -20.82 8.76
CA GLY A 104 30.06 -20.43 7.61
C GLY A 104 29.45 -21.61 6.84
N GLU A 105 30.22 -22.68 6.63
CA GLU A 105 29.77 -23.88 5.89
C GLU A 105 28.74 -24.71 6.67
N TRP A 106 28.89 -24.83 8.00
CA TRP A 106 27.93 -25.58 8.83
C TRP A 106 26.56 -24.88 8.93
N LEU A 107 26.55 -23.54 9.04
CA LEU A 107 25.32 -22.75 9.06
C LEU A 107 24.60 -22.77 7.70
N GLY A 108 25.34 -22.75 6.59
CA GLY A 108 24.76 -22.92 5.25
C GLY A 108 24.08 -24.28 5.09
N GLY A 109 24.77 -25.36 5.47
CA GLY A 109 24.19 -26.72 5.44
C GLY A 109 23.00 -26.91 6.39
N PHE A 110 22.97 -26.21 7.53
CA PHE A 110 21.82 -26.18 8.43
C PHE A 110 20.63 -25.42 7.83
N GLN A 111 20.88 -24.31 7.14
CA GLN A 111 19.83 -23.54 6.47
C GLN A 111 19.22 -24.31 5.29
N ASP A 112 20.04 -25.04 4.53
CA ASP A 112 19.58 -25.95 3.49
C ASP A 112 18.82 -27.16 4.07
N PHE A 113 19.23 -27.67 5.23
CA PHE A 113 18.52 -28.72 5.96
C PHE A 113 17.14 -28.26 6.45
N VAL A 114 17.04 -27.05 7.00
CA VAL A 114 15.77 -26.46 7.43
C VAL A 114 14.85 -26.21 6.24
N ALA A 115 15.39 -25.72 5.11
CA ALA A 115 14.65 -25.48 3.88
C ALA A 115 14.18 -26.78 3.18
N SER A 116 14.95 -27.87 3.26
CA SER A 116 14.59 -29.17 2.69
C SER A 116 13.71 -30.03 3.63
N SER A 117 13.61 -29.65 4.90
CA SER A 117 12.66 -30.25 5.84
C SER A 117 11.27 -29.61 5.74
N ASN A 118 10.20 -30.39 5.99
CA ASN A 118 8.82 -29.90 6.10
C ASN A 118 8.61 -28.82 7.20
N LEU A 119 9.66 -28.46 7.94
CA LEU A 119 9.63 -27.43 8.99
C LEU A 119 9.38 -26.04 8.40
N GLY A 120 9.91 -25.74 7.21
CA GLY A 120 9.67 -24.48 6.50
C GLY A 120 8.24 -24.33 5.99
N GLU A 121 7.62 -25.41 5.49
CA GLU A 121 6.23 -25.41 5.04
C GLU A 121 5.23 -25.31 6.21
N GLN A 122 5.50 -25.99 7.34
CA GLN A 122 4.69 -25.84 8.55
C GLN A 122 4.84 -24.45 9.17
N ALA A 123 6.04 -23.87 9.17
CA ALA A 123 6.28 -22.51 9.65
C ALA A 123 5.52 -21.44 8.85
N ARG A 124 5.29 -21.64 7.54
CA ARG A 124 4.59 -20.65 6.69
C ARG A 124 3.07 -20.64 6.87
N LYS A 125 2.41 -21.80 6.98
CA LYS A 125 0.98 -21.84 7.40
C LYS A 125 0.81 -21.35 8.83
N SER A 126 1.83 -21.57 9.67
CA SER A 126 1.92 -21.02 11.02
C SER A 126 2.12 -19.50 11.02
N GLU A 127 2.71 -18.90 9.99
CA GLU A 127 3.11 -17.48 9.99
C GLU A 127 1.92 -16.52 10.17
N LEU A 128 0.88 -16.68 9.34
CA LEU A 128 -0.33 -15.86 9.44
C LEU A 128 -1.03 -16.08 10.79
N ASP A 129 -1.19 -17.34 11.20
CA ASP A 129 -1.83 -17.67 12.48
C ASP A 129 -1.03 -17.19 13.68
N GLU A 130 0.30 -17.21 13.62
CA GLU A 130 1.23 -16.73 14.65
C GLU A 130 1.13 -15.21 14.78
N TYR A 131 1.21 -14.49 13.66
CA TYR A 131 1.02 -13.04 13.64
C TYR A 131 -0.33 -12.61 14.23
N LEU A 132 -1.41 -13.33 13.88
CA LEU A 132 -2.75 -13.04 14.41
C LEU A 132 -2.92 -13.42 15.89
N LYS A 133 -2.16 -14.38 16.41
CA LYS A 133 -2.16 -14.77 17.83
C LYS A 133 -1.31 -13.86 18.70
N GLU A 134 -0.27 -13.27 18.14
CA GLU A 134 0.54 -12.28 18.85
C GLU A 134 -0.32 -11.10 19.31
N GLY A 135 -0.01 -10.60 20.51
CA GLY A 135 -0.65 -9.40 21.05
C GLY A 135 -0.53 -8.19 20.12
N LEU A 136 -1.37 -7.19 20.37
CA LEU A 136 -1.29 -5.91 19.66
C LEU A 136 -0.02 -5.17 20.06
N PHE A 137 0.61 -4.53 19.09
CA PHE A 137 1.73 -3.64 19.35
C PHE A 137 1.22 -2.40 20.11
N PRO A 138 1.94 -1.93 21.16
CA PRO A 138 1.52 -0.76 21.93
C PRO A 138 1.31 0.48 21.06
N MET A 139 0.23 1.21 21.33
CA MET A 139 0.02 2.54 20.74
C MET A 139 0.68 3.58 21.65
N ASP A 140 1.92 3.93 21.33
CA ASP A 140 2.57 5.07 21.96
C ASP A 140 2.16 6.35 21.21
N ASN A 141 1.32 7.17 21.84
CA ASN A 141 0.75 8.39 21.23
C ASN A 141 1.80 9.49 20.97
N ASP A 142 3.00 9.37 21.55
CA ASP A 142 4.04 10.40 21.50
C ASP A 142 5.11 10.13 20.43
N SER A 143 5.05 8.99 19.73
CA SER A 143 6.05 8.60 18.72
C SER A 143 5.41 8.28 17.38
N GLU A 144 6.03 8.76 16.29
CA GLU A 144 5.66 8.38 14.94
C GLU A 144 5.99 6.90 14.70
N PHE A 145 4.96 6.09 14.41
CA PHE A 145 5.12 4.66 14.13
C PHE A 145 5.25 4.42 12.63
N ASP A 146 6.46 4.04 12.21
CA ASP A 146 6.71 3.60 10.83
C ASP A 146 6.39 2.10 10.68
N ILE A 147 5.20 1.83 10.15
CA ILE A 147 4.70 0.48 9.87
C ILE A 147 5.56 -0.26 8.83
N LEU A 148 6.12 0.43 7.84
CA LEU A 148 6.94 -0.19 6.80
C LEU A 148 8.29 -0.61 7.36
N ASN A 149 8.89 0.24 8.21
CA ASN A 149 10.10 -0.13 8.92
C ASN A 149 9.86 -1.27 9.94
N TRP A 150 8.69 -1.32 10.58
CA TRP A 150 8.32 -2.45 11.42
C TRP A 150 8.29 -3.77 10.64
N TRP A 151 7.65 -3.79 9.46
CA TRP A 151 7.63 -4.98 8.60
C TRP A 151 9.01 -5.33 8.06
N LYS A 152 9.86 -4.34 7.78
CA LYS A 152 11.25 -4.56 7.39
C LYS A 152 12.07 -5.26 8.48
N LEU A 153 11.90 -4.84 9.74
CA LEU A 153 12.58 -5.44 10.88
C LEU A 153 12.05 -6.83 11.24
N ASN A 154 10.74 -7.05 11.09
CA ASN A 154 10.08 -8.33 11.39
C ASN A 154 10.05 -9.30 10.19
N GLY A 155 10.54 -8.88 9.02
CA GLY A 155 10.59 -9.71 7.81
C GLY A 155 11.28 -11.07 7.97
N PRO A 156 12.38 -11.21 8.73
CA PRO A 156 12.97 -12.53 8.99
C PRO A 156 12.03 -13.48 9.76
N LYS A 157 11.15 -12.94 10.61
CA LYS A 157 10.14 -13.71 11.35
C LYS A 157 8.92 -14.00 10.49
N PHE A 158 8.49 -13.02 9.71
CA PHE A 158 7.29 -13.08 8.89
C PHE A 158 7.61 -12.78 7.41
N PRO A 159 8.30 -13.69 6.69
CA PRO A 159 8.83 -13.42 5.35
C PRO A 159 7.76 -13.29 4.26
N ILE A 160 6.61 -13.94 4.40
CA ILE A 160 5.52 -13.86 3.41
C ILE A 160 4.64 -12.64 3.73
N LEU A 161 4.29 -12.44 5.00
CA LEU A 161 3.50 -11.28 5.44
C LEU A 161 4.24 -9.96 5.20
N ALA A 162 5.56 -9.89 5.40
CA ALA A 162 6.30 -8.65 5.16
C ALA A 162 6.26 -8.22 3.69
N ARG A 163 6.28 -9.16 2.74
CA ARG A 163 6.10 -8.84 1.31
C ARG A 163 4.68 -8.42 1.01
N MET A 164 3.71 -9.15 1.55
CA MET A 164 2.30 -8.81 1.40
C MET A 164 2.00 -7.42 1.97
N ALA A 165 2.57 -7.07 3.12
CA ALA A 165 2.45 -5.75 3.72
C ALA A 165 3.16 -4.67 2.90
N GLN A 166 4.35 -4.94 2.37
CA GLN A 166 5.04 -4.00 1.48
C GLN A 166 4.19 -3.64 0.27
N ASP A 167 3.57 -4.63 -0.38
CA ASP A 167 2.78 -4.41 -1.59
C ASP A 167 1.42 -3.77 -1.26
N ILE A 168 0.73 -4.23 -0.22
CA ILE A 168 -0.62 -3.75 0.11
C ILE A 168 -0.60 -2.37 0.77
N LEU A 169 0.35 -2.10 1.68
CA LEU A 169 0.44 -0.80 2.37
C LEU A 169 0.96 0.32 1.44
N ALA A 170 1.61 -0.03 0.33
CA ALA A 170 2.05 0.92 -0.69
C ALA A 170 0.90 1.39 -1.61
N ILE A 171 -0.28 0.76 -1.55
CA ILE A 171 -1.42 1.14 -2.40
C ILE A 171 -1.95 2.51 -1.94
N PRO A 172 -1.95 3.53 -2.82
CA PRO A 172 -2.52 4.81 -2.48
C PRO A 172 -4.04 4.68 -2.28
N THR A 173 -4.55 5.18 -1.16
CA THR A 173 -5.97 5.10 -0.81
C THR A 173 -6.83 6.17 -1.49
N SER A 174 -6.22 7.16 -2.16
CA SER A 174 -6.96 8.18 -2.91
C SER A 174 -6.30 8.53 -4.25
N SER A 175 -7.13 8.99 -5.20
CA SER A 175 -6.70 9.60 -6.46
C SER A 175 -6.10 10.98 -6.29
N VAL A 176 -6.11 11.59 -5.10
CA VAL A 176 -5.59 12.96 -4.90
C VAL A 176 -4.11 13.05 -5.28
N ALA A 177 -3.34 11.97 -5.08
CA ALA A 177 -1.96 11.90 -5.53
C ALA A 177 -1.85 11.95 -7.07
N SER A 178 -2.70 11.22 -7.79
CA SER A 178 -2.71 11.24 -9.26
C SER A 178 -3.24 12.58 -9.79
N GLU A 179 -4.27 13.16 -9.18
CA GLU A 179 -4.79 14.50 -9.51
C GLU A 179 -3.76 15.60 -9.26
N SER A 180 -2.99 15.51 -8.17
CA SER A 180 -1.85 16.39 -7.91
C SER A 180 -0.80 16.25 -9.01
N SER A 181 -0.44 15.03 -9.39
CA SER A 181 0.47 14.77 -10.51
C SER A 181 -0.08 15.30 -11.84
N PHE A 182 -1.39 15.16 -12.12
CA PHE A 182 -2.03 15.72 -13.31
C PHE A 182 -2.09 17.25 -13.30
N SER A 183 -2.33 17.87 -12.15
CA SER A 183 -2.32 19.32 -12.01
C SER A 183 -0.92 19.91 -12.21
N LYS A 184 0.12 19.23 -11.68
CA LYS A 184 1.53 19.54 -11.96
C LYS A 184 1.85 19.33 -13.44
N CYS A 185 1.28 18.29 -14.05
CA CYS A 185 1.44 17.97 -15.47
C CYS A 185 0.90 19.07 -16.39
N ARG A 186 -0.23 19.69 -16.02
CA ARG A 186 -0.77 20.86 -16.74
C ARG A 186 0.22 22.02 -16.84
N ARG A 187 1.20 22.12 -15.94
CA ARG A 187 2.28 23.13 -16.02
C ARG A 187 3.40 22.75 -16.99
N VAL A 188 3.55 21.45 -17.30
CA VAL A 188 4.55 20.94 -18.26
C VAL A 188 3.99 20.95 -19.68
N ILE A 189 2.70 20.62 -19.83
CA ILE A 189 1.94 20.71 -21.09
C ILE A 189 1.27 22.09 -21.14
N THR A 190 1.98 23.07 -21.68
CA THR A 190 1.42 24.40 -21.97
C THR A 190 0.84 24.43 -23.39
N ASP A 191 -0.02 25.41 -23.70
CA ASP A 191 -0.68 25.55 -25.01
C ASP A 191 0.34 25.60 -26.18
N THR A 192 1.51 26.18 -25.94
CA THR A 192 2.65 26.24 -26.88
C THR A 192 3.48 24.96 -26.99
N ARG A 193 3.21 23.95 -26.15
CA ARG A 193 3.89 22.65 -26.08
C ARG A 193 2.93 21.46 -26.24
N SER A 194 1.73 21.70 -26.76
CA SER A 194 0.68 20.70 -27.01
C SER A 194 1.05 19.62 -28.04
N SER A 195 2.12 19.82 -28.83
CA SER A 195 2.64 18.87 -29.83
C SER A 195 3.64 17.84 -29.27
N LEU A 196 3.90 17.81 -27.96
CA LEU A 196 4.81 16.81 -27.37
C LEU A 196 4.22 15.40 -27.49
N GLN A 197 5.06 14.43 -27.85
CA GLN A 197 4.66 13.02 -27.84
C GLN A 197 4.45 12.53 -26.39
N SER A 198 3.52 11.58 -26.21
CA SER A 198 3.18 11.02 -24.88
C SER A 198 4.42 10.53 -24.11
N GLU A 199 5.35 9.87 -24.81
CA GLU A 199 6.60 9.36 -24.23
C GLU A 199 7.53 10.48 -23.72
N SER A 200 7.57 11.62 -24.42
CA SER A 200 8.34 12.79 -24.00
C SER A 200 7.72 13.47 -22.77
N VAL A 201 6.39 13.51 -22.69
CA VAL A 201 5.66 14.04 -21.53
C VAL A 201 5.92 13.17 -20.30
N GLU A 202 5.78 11.85 -20.43
CA GLU A 202 6.05 10.90 -19.35
C GLU A 202 7.48 11.04 -18.81
N THR A 203 8.47 11.06 -19.71
CA THR A 203 9.87 11.26 -19.36
C THR A 203 10.08 12.56 -18.59
N LEU A 204 9.48 13.66 -19.03
CA LEU A 204 9.58 14.95 -18.35
C LEU A 204 8.94 14.94 -16.96
N MET A 205 7.82 14.24 -16.76
CA MET A 205 7.20 14.09 -15.44
C MET A 205 8.10 13.30 -14.50
N CYS A 206 8.57 12.12 -14.94
CA CYS A 206 9.43 11.26 -14.13
C CYS A 206 10.73 11.96 -13.75
N VAL A 207 11.41 12.60 -14.72
CA VAL A 207 12.66 13.33 -14.45
C VAL A 207 12.45 14.47 -13.46
N LYS A 208 11.34 15.20 -13.57
CA LYS A 208 11.03 16.31 -12.65
C LYS A 208 10.71 15.82 -11.24
N ASP A 209 10.05 14.68 -11.10
CA ASP A 209 9.69 14.11 -9.80
C ASP A 209 10.88 13.41 -9.12
N TRP A 210 11.75 12.77 -9.91
CA TRP A 210 12.93 12.05 -9.41
C TRP A 210 14.14 12.95 -9.13
N LEU A 211 14.25 14.10 -9.79
CA LEU A 211 15.28 15.06 -9.48
C LEU A 211 14.91 15.77 -8.17
N PRO A 212 15.69 15.60 -7.08
CA PRO A 212 15.52 16.46 -5.91
C PRO A 212 15.69 17.92 -6.35
N ASP A 213 14.86 18.81 -5.82
CA ASP A 213 14.85 20.23 -6.19
C ASP A 213 16.29 20.77 -6.09
N ILE A 214 16.97 20.98 -7.23
CA ILE A 214 18.35 21.53 -7.29
C ILE A 214 18.29 23.04 -7.01
N ARG A 215 17.48 23.45 -6.02
CA ARG A 215 17.11 24.83 -5.74
C ARG A 215 17.25 25.26 -4.30
N ASP A 216 17.81 24.43 -3.43
CA ASP A 216 18.37 24.94 -2.16
C ASP A 216 19.81 25.42 -2.38
N GLY A 217 19.89 26.61 -2.98
CA GLY A 217 21.11 27.34 -3.29
C GLY A 217 20.83 28.78 -3.75
N THR A 218 20.45 29.64 -2.79
CA THR A 218 20.54 31.13 -2.82
C THR A 218 19.66 31.95 -3.79
N GLY A 219 18.43 32.29 -3.32
CA GLY A 219 17.71 33.60 -3.38
C GLY A 219 17.24 34.24 -4.73
N PRO A 220 16.40 35.29 -4.72
CA PRO A 220 15.52 35.80 -3.66
C PRO A 220 14.02 35.56 -3.96
N THR A 221 13.22 35.79 -2.92
CA THR A 221 11.76 35.85 -2.89
C THR A 221 11.20 36.80 -3.95
N ASP A 222 10.48 36.27 -4.95
CA ASP A 222 9.43 37.02 -5.64
C ASP A 222 8.09 36.57 -5.07
N GLN A 223 7.64 37.31 -4.07
CA GLN A 223 6.23 37.44 -3.75
C GLN A 223 5.60 38.26 -4.89
N SER A 224 5.06 37.59 -5.90
CA SER A 224 3.94 38.13 -6.65
C SER A 224 2.70 37.37 -6.19
N GLU A 225 2.06 37.91 -5.14
CA GLU A 225 0.62 37.76 -4.97
C GLU A 225 -0.03 38.32 -6.24
N ASP A 226 -0.55 37.45 -7.10
CA ASP A 226 -1.55 37.87 -8.08
C ASP A 226 -2.88 37.19 -7.74
N ILE A 227 -3.78 38.11 -7.40
CA ILE A 227 -5.11 38.02 -6.83
C ILE A 227 -6.03 37.14 -7.69
N ALA A 228 -6.90 36.41 -6.99
CA ALA A 228 -8.01 35.66 -7.54
C ALA A 228 -8.90 36.53 -8.45
N GLU A 229 -9.15 36.05 -9.66
CA GLU A 229 -10.46 36.24 -10.29
C GLU A 229 -11.08 34.88 -10.54
N ASP A 230 -12.01 34.57 -9.64
CA ASP A 230 -13.01 33.52 -9.72
C ASP A 230 -13.98 33.92 -10.85
N ASP A 231 -13.73 33.44 -12.08
CA ASP A 231 -14.71 33.54 -13.16
C ASP A 231 -15.49 32.23 -13.23
N LEU A 232 -16.60 32.20 -12.49
CA LEU A 232 -17.60 31.15 -12.47
C LEU A 232 -18.33 31.11 -13.82
N SER A 233 -17.71 30.51 -14.83
CA SER A 233 -18.41 29.98 -16.00
C SER A 233 -18.71 28.51 -15.77
N TYR A 234 -19.92 28.23 -15.26
CA TYR A 234 -20.54 26.91 -15.26
C TYR A 234 -20.72 26.44 -16.72
N GLY A 235 -19.68 25.81 -17.27
CA GLY A 235 -19.71 25.08 -18.53
C GLY A 235 -19.81 23.58 -18.26
N GLU A 236 -21.04 23.08 -18.30
CA GLU A 236 -21.46 21.83 -18.94
C GLU A 236 -20.33 20.80 -19.20
N TRP A 237 -20.05 19.95 -18.21
CA TRP A 237 -19.28 18.72 -18.43
C TRP A 237 -20.24 17.57 -18.70
N ASP A 238 -20.64 17.43 -19.96
CA ASP A 238 -20.98 16.13 -20.53
C ASP A 238 -19.68 15.31 -20.58
N MET A 239 -19.55 14.32 -19.69
CA MET A 239 -18.58 13.25 -19.83
C MET A 239 -19.34 11.93 -19.88
N GLU A 240 -19.66 11.51 -21.10
CA GLU A 240 -19.81 10.10 -21.43
C GLU A 240 -18.46 9.42 -21.23
N PHE A 241 -18.42 8.47 -20.28
CA PHE A 241 -17.60 7.26 -20.33
C PHE A 241 -18.32 6.15 -19.55
#